data_AF-A0A5F2B6H7-F1
#
_entry.id   AF-A0A5F2B6H7-F1
#
_cell.length_a   1.000
_cell.length_b   1.000
_cell.length_c   1.000
_cell.angle_alpha   90.00
_cell.angle_beta   90.00
_cell.angle_gamma   90.00
#
_symmetry.space_group_name_H-M   'P 1'
#
loop_
_entity.id
_entity.type
_entity.pdbx_description
1 polymer ?
#
loop_
_entity_poly.entity_id
_entity_poly.type
_entity_poly.pdbx_seq_one_letter_code
_entity_poly.pdbx_strand_id
1 'polypeptide(L)'
;MKENYDIPEDLTRDLREGRRLISSSQGWFDLASSREFKLTSVHIGPFHSKEEGQYYTHAVGLVSNTEAYGEYHEALIWLPRLKSYGAWDASHEELHIFPGQTWTTMKADLLPFIESQWGSSREGKRTFQKRTVHRPNTHPGAFDFIPYRLKDQIKAASDDEILKLLKRSETSILKHPNLASLTDAYFALANAYHRLGKNNPAEENSWKEKCIRILEYYPKNRFYHEREGAEIWGWASPEKNLLILRELLNKEEKQPEYAGGASLVSSYLIHSPQEMKPLLELAQDLKHTFAVLRCLYVAKRWALTVVNDRLAARLKGNKTAMLSLDDLIVAVENRILSAPESYSESEIHEVRHGRVADRISKGWEHLRKKEYSKTEEWLASVLGEYPENGEALFLDARLVWIRSGSVEEGWKRATENLSKVNRADTSGIGKLHNCIGCALDEIGRFSEAIESLRLAEESDPKESIYPANRAEMFWKLGDEKSASLYARKSKKMGNKSEIVETILKKTAKPSQIRWESLLKEWEKSGLSDKEFCARENLSKKAFAHWRRKTFR
;
A
#
# COMPACT_ATOMS: atom_id res chain seq x y z
N MET A 1 11.61 27.23 -18.75
CA MET A 1 11.32 28.37 -19.67
C MET A 1 10.00 28.96 -19.24
N LYS A 2 9.92 30.28 -19.00
CA LYS A 2 8.61 30.95 -18.85
C LYS A 2 8.07 31.13 -20.27
N GLU A 3 7.14 30.28 -20.68
CA GLU A 3 6.44 30.51 -21.94
C GLU A 3 5.64 31.81 -21.84
N ASN A 4 5.72 32.64 -22.87
CA ASN A 4 4.86 33.80 -23.01
C ASN A 4 3.52 33.32 -23.54
N TYR A 5 2.49 33.33 -22.68
CA TYR A 5 1.16 32.84 -23.01
C TYR A 5 0.36 33.78 -23.94
N ASP A 6 0.94 34.94 -24.30
CA ASP A 6 0.42 35.89 -25.31
C ASP A 6 -1.10 36.08 -25.18
N ILE A 7 -1.54 36.41 -23.95
CA ILE A 7 -2.96 36.50 -23.59
C ILE A 7 -3.53 37.77 -24.24
N PRO A 8 -4.64 37.70 -25.00
CA PRO A 8 -5.20 38.86 -25.67
C PRO A 8 -5.55 40.00 -24.69
N GLU A 9 -5.20 41.23 -25.07
CA GLU A 9 -5.44 42.42 -24.22
C GLU A 9 -6.92 42.70 -24.00
N ASP A 10 -7.76 42.44 -25.02
CA ASP A 10 -9.20 42.65 -24.93
C ASP A 10 -9.89 41.68 -23.96
N LEU A 11 -9.43 40.43 -23.90
CA LEU A 11 -9.77 39.44 -22.86
C LEU A 11 -9.36 39.93 -21.47
N THR A 12 -8.09 40.29 -21.31
CA THR A 12 -7.52 40.69 -20.00
C THR A 12 -8.20 41.94 -19.44
N ARG A 13 -8.55 42.89 -20.30
CA ARG A 13 -9.25 44.12 -19.92
C ARG A 13 -10.69 43.86 -19.48
N ASP A 14 -11.40 42.96 -20.15
CA ASP A 14 -12.80 42.65 -19.85
C ASP A 14 -12.95 41.79 -18.60
N LEU A 15 -12.10 40.77 -18.44
CA LEU A 15 -12.10 39.88 -17.27
C LEU A 15 -11.14 40.36 -16.18
N ARG A 16 -11.01 41.67 -15.94
CA ARG A 16 -10.30 42.15 -14.73
C ARG A 16 -10.94 41.62 -13.45
N GLU A 17 -12.25 41.45 -13.49
CA GLU A 17 -13.06 40.78 -12.49
C GLU A 17 -13.76 39.59 -13.15
N GLY A 18 -13.88 38.48 -12.43
CA GLY A 18 -14.64 37.32 -12.88
C GLY A 18 -16.14 37.61 -12.90
N ARG A 19 -16.92 36.78 -13.58
CA ARG A 19 -18.40 36.88 -13.58
C ARG A 19 -19.06 35.54 -13.80
N ARG A 20 -20.27 35.37 -13.26
CA ARG A 20 -21.09 34.17 -13.43
C ARG A 20 -21.92 34.24 -14.70
N LEU A 21 -21.92 33.14 -15.44
CA LEU A 21 -22.84 32.86 -16.55
C LEU A 21 -23.84 31.80 -16.08
N ILE A 22 -25.11 31.96 -16.47
CA ILE A 22 -26.18 31.01 -16.13
C ILE A 22 -26.63 30.32 -17.42
N SER A 23 -26.34 29.03 -17.52
CA SER A 23 -26.86 28.15 -18.56
C SER A 23 -28.19 27.52 -18.12
N SER A 24 -29.07 27.31 -19.09
CA SER A 24 -30.31 26.55 -18.89
C SER A 24 -30.14 25.03 -18.96
N SER A 25 -28.96 24.54 -19.41
CA SER A 25 -28.68 23.11 -19.62
C SER A 25 -27.62 22.55 -18.67
N GLN A 26 -26.61 23.35 -18.33
CA GLN A 26 -25.42 22.89 -17.60
C GLN A 26 -25.20 23.64 -16.27
N GLY A 27 -26.23 24.35 -15.79
CA GLY A 27 -26.14 25.11 -14.55
C GLY A 27 -25.39 26.43 -14.72
N TRP A 28 -24.53 26.81 -13.76
CA TRP A 28 -23.70 28.01 -13.86
C TRP A 28 -22.22 27.74 -14.15
N PHE A 29 -21.57 28.73 -14.78
CA PHE A 29 -20.13 28.79 -15.03
C PHE A 29 -19.57 30.10 -14.48
N ASP A 30 -18.54 30.02 -13.64
CA ASP A 30 -17.82 31.20 -13.18
C ASP A 30 -16.62 31.45 -14.11
N LEU A 31 -16.60 32.61 -14.76
CA LEU A 31 -15.42 33.07 -15.49
C LEU A 31 -14.37 33.54 -14.49
N ALA A 32 -13.13 33.08 -14.69
CA ALA A 32 -11.99 33.50 -13.90
C ALA A 32 -11.66 34.97 -14.15
N SER A 33 -11.18 35.68 -13.13
CA SER A 33 -10.52 36.96 -13.35
C SER A 33 -9.18 36.76 -14.05
N SER A 34 -8.65 37.80 -14.69
CA SER A 34 -7.39 37.74 -15.43
C SER A 34 -6.18 37.46 -14.56
N ARG A 35 -6.32 37.64 -13.23
CA ARG A 35 -5.30 37.29 -12.22
C ARG A 35 -5.39 35.82 -11.80
N GLU A 36 -6.50 35.16 -12.10
CA GLU A 36 -6.82 33.78 -11.70
C GLU A 36 -6.86 32.82 -12.88
N PHE A 37 -6.58 33.30 -14.11
CA PHE A 37 -6.49 32.44 -15.29
C PHE A 37 -5.56 31.25 -15.02
N LYS A 38 -6.09 30.05 -15.26
CA LYS A 38 -5.37 28.83 -14.99
C LYS A 38 -4.53 28.44 -16.19
N LEU A 39 -3.22 28.43 -16.02
CA LEU A 39 -2.33 27.80 -16.99
C LEU A 39 -2.47 26.29 -16.87
N THR A 40 -2.86 25.65 -17.96
CA THR A 40 -3.17 24.22 -18.03
C THR A 40 -2.69 23.64 -19.36
N SER A 41 -2.96 22.37 -19.60
CA SER A 41 -2.76 21.74 -20.90
C SER A 41 -3.88 20.76 -21.18
N VAL A 42 -4.26 20.66 -22.44
CA VAL A 42 -5.29 19.75 -22.93
C VAL A 42 -4.62 18.65 -23.73
N HIS A 43 -5.13 17.42 -23.59
CA HIS A 43 -4.68 16.27 -24.37
C HIS A 43 -5.75 15.90 -25.41
N ILE A 44 -5.28 15.48 -26.59
CA ILE A 44 -6.12 15.12 -27.73
C ILE A 44 -5.57 13.95 -28.52
N GLY A 45 -6.45 13.24 -29.22
CA GLY A 45 -6.08 12.08 -30.03
C GLY A 45 -5.80 10.86 -29.15
N PRO A 46 -5.28 9.73 -29.68
CA PRO A 46 -4.59 9.56 -30.96
C PRO A 46 -5.52 9.75 -32.16
N PHE A 47 -4.99 10.30 -33.25
CA PHE A 47 -5.78 10.51 -34.48
C PHE A 47 -5.72 9.31 -35.42
N HIS A 48 -4.81 8.37 -35.16
CA HIS A 48 -4.71 7.10 -35.87
C HIS A 48 -4.53 5.94 -34.91
N SER A 49 -5.16 4.80 -35.19
CA SER A 49 -5.05 3.59 -34.35
C SER A 49 -3.63 3.00 -34.27
N LYS A 50 -2.69 3.49 -35.09
CA LYS A 50 -1.28 3.12 -35.08
C LYS A 50 -0.40 4.08 -34.28
N GLU A 51 -0.94 5.21 -33.82
CA GLU A 51 -0.20 6.17 -33.02
C GLU A 51 -0.12 5.67 -31.57
N GLU A 52 1.08 5.34 -31.12
CA GLU A 52 1.37 4.91 -29.76
C GLU A 52 1.70 6.11 -28.86
N GLY A 53 0.77 7.06 -28.79
CA GLY A 53 0.91 8.25 -27.95
C GLY A 53 -0.23 9.24 -28.11
N GLN A 54 -0.07 10.39 -27.48
CA GLN A 54 -1.10 11.42 -27.41
C GLN A 54 -0.53 12.81 -27.58
N TYR A 55 -1.35 13.73 -28.10
CA TYR A 55 -0.94 15.10 -28.36
C TYR A 55 -1.39 16.02 -27.24
N TYR A 56 -0.51 16.97 -26.88
CA TYR A 56 -0.77 17.94 -25.84
C TYR A 56 -0.54 19.35 -26.37
N THR A 57 -1.34 20.31 -25.88
CA THR A 57 -1.09 21.75 -26.08
C THR A 57 -1.39 22.52 -24.81
N HIS A 58 -0.67 23.62 -24.61
CA HIS A 58 -0.96 24.56 -23.54
C HIS A 58 -2.28 25.26 -23.80
N ALA A 59 -2.96 25.55 -22.70
CA ALA A 59 -4.17 26.32 -22.68
C ALA A 59 -4.15 27.27 -21.48
N VAL A 60 -4.85 28.39 -21.63
CA VAL A 60 -5.20 29.30 -20.55
C VAL A 60 -6.69 29.11 -20.29
N GLY A 61 -7.03 28.48 -19.17
CA GLY A 61 -8.39 28.26 -18.73
C GLY A 61 -9.05 29.56 -18.26
N LEU A 62 -10.21 29.85 -18.84
CA LEU A 62 -10.96 31.08 -18.62
C LEU A 62 -12.16 30.88 -17.67
N VAL A 63 -12.45 29.63 -17.30
CA VAL A 63 -13.47 29.25 -16.31
C VAL A 63 -12.75 28.90 -15.00
N SER A 64 -13.25 29.37 -13.86
CA SER A 64 -12.72 28.99 -12.54
C SER A 64 -13.47 27.82 -11.94
N ASN A 65 -14.80 27.81 -12.04
CA ASN A 65 -15.65 26.81 -11.42
C ASN A 65 -16.94 26.60 -12.21
N THR A 66 -17.55 25.44 -12.05
CA THR A 66 -18.79 25.05 -12.71
C THR A 66 -19.71 24.35 -11.71
N GLU A 67 -21.03 24.46 -11.92
CA GLU A 67 -22.00 23.79 -11.06
C GLU A 67 -21.90 22.26 -11.17
N ALA A 68 -21.79 21.74 -12.40
CA ALA A 68 -21.88 20.31 -12.67
C ALA A 68 -20.55 19.56 -12.47
N TYR A 69 -19.40 20.22 -12.68
CA TYR A 69 -18.10 19.54 -12.77
C TYR A 69 -17.05 20.09 -11.79
N GLY A 70 -17.39 21.12 -10.99
CA GLY A 70 -16.42 21.79 -10.12
C GLY A 70 -15.36 22.55 -10.92
N GLU A 71 -14.09 22.45 -10.49
CA GLU A 71 -12.93 23.06 -11.17
C GLU A 71 -12.72 22.45 -12.56
N TYR A 72 -13.32 23.07 -13.59
CA TYR A 72 -13.18 22.66 -14.98
C TYR A 72 -12.77 23.85 -15.85
N HIS A 73 -11.48 24.18 -15.76
CA HIS A 73 -10.90 25.38 -16.35
C HIS A 73 -10.91 25.35 -17.88
N GLU A 74 -10.93 24.15 -18.45
CA GLU A 74 -10.79 23.87 -19.87
C GLU A 74 -12.10 23.99 -20.66
N ALA A 75 -13.22 24.26 -19.97
CA ALA A 75 -14.53 24.46 -20.60
C ALA A 75 -14.55 25.63 -21.59
N LEU A 76 -13.71 26.65 -21.36
CA LEU A 76 -13.38 27.69 -22.33
C LEU A 76 -11.92 28.09 -22.15
N ILE A 77 -11.17 28.07 -23.25
CA ILE A 77 -9.72 28.24 -23.23
C ILE A 77 -9.23 29.23 -24.28
N TRP A 78 -8.12 29.90 -23.96
CA TRP A 78 -7.23 30.50 -24.94
C TRP A 78 -6.07 29.54 -25.23
N LEU A 79 -5.76 29.32 -26.50
CA LEU A 79 -4.68 28.45 -26.98
C LEU A 79 -3.56 29.31 -27.57
N PRO A 80 -2.49 29.62 -26.81
CA PRO A 80 -1.46 30.57 -27.23
C PRO A 80 -0.77 30.20 -28.54
N ARG A 81 -0.44 28.92 -28.72
CA ARG A 81 0.27 28.43 -29.92
C ARG A 81 -0.61 28.39 -31.17
N LEU A 82 -1.92 28.31 -30.98
CA LEU A 82 -2.91 28.36 -32.06
C LEU A 82 -3.43 29.77 -32.30
N LYS A 83 -3.17 30.71 -31.37
CA LYS A 83 -3.75 32.05 -31.33
C LYS A 83 -5.26 32.03 -31.53
N SER A 84 -5.93 31.10 -30.84
CA SER A 84 -7.36 30.84 -31.02
C SER A 84 -8.02 30.50 -29.69
N TYR A 85 -9.31 30.83 -29.58
CA TYR A 85 -10.17 30.35 -28.51
C TYR A 85 -10.69 28.95 -28.82
N GLY A 86 -10.98 28.19 -27.77
CA GLY A 86 -11.53 26.86 -27.90
C GLY A 86 -12.28 26.38 -26.67
N ALA A 87 -12.80 25.16 -26.77
CA ALA A 87 -13.35 24.38 -25.68
C ALA A 87 -12.80 22.95 -25.80
N TRP A 88 -12.43 22.36 -24.68
CA TRP A 88 -11.95 20.97 -24.64
C TRP A 88 -13.05 20.07 -24.11
N ASP A 89 -13.32 18.98 -24.81
CA ASP A 89 -14.18 17.90 -24.33
C ASP A 89 -13.29 16.84 -23.67
N ALA A 90 -13.23 16.86 -22.33
CA ALA A 90 -12.44 15.90 -21.57
C ALA A 90 -12.97 14.46 -21.66
N SER A 91 -14.23 14.25 -22.03
CA SER A 91 -14.84 12.91 -22.10
C SER A 91 -14.49 12.18 -23.40
N HIS A 92 -14.29 12.94 -24.48
CA HIS A 92 -13.91 12.41 -25.79
C HIS A 92 -12.49 12.78 -26.20
N GLU A 93 -11.75 13.51 -25.35
CA GLU A 93 -10.39 14.00 -25.61
C GLU A 93 -10.33 14.85 -26.90
N GLU A 94 -11.38 15.63 -27.15
CA GLU A 94 -11.51 16.44 -28.36
C GLU A 94 -11.26 17.92 -28.07
N LEU A 95 -10.42 18.55 -28.89
CA LEU A 95 -10.25 20.00 -28.86
C LEU A 95 -11.06 20.65 -29.97
N HIS A 96 -11.98 21.52 -29.57
CA HIS A 96 -12.71 22.38 -30.48
C HIS A 96 -12.10 23.78 -30.48
N ILE A 97 -11.79 24.30 -31.67
CA ILE A 97 -11.30 25.67 -31.87
C ILE A 97 -12.37 26.51 -32.57
N PHE A 98 -12.28 27.83 -32.37
CA PHE A 98 -13.21 28.82 -32.92
C PHE A 98 -12.47 29.77 -33.88
N PRO A 99 -12.29 29.40 -35.16
CA PRO A 99 -11.57 30.21 -36.11
C PRO A 99 -12.17 31.61 -36.30
N GLY A 100 -11.31 32.62 -36.38
CA GLY A 100 -11.69 34.00 -36.63
C GLY A 100 -12.41 34.71 -35.48
N GLN A 101 -12.58 34.06 -34.32
CA GLN A 101 -13.20 34.68 -33.15
C GLN A 101 -12.15 35.42 -32.30
N THR A 102 -12.53 36.59 -31.79
CA THR A 102 -11.80 37.36 -30.76
C THR A 102 -12.64 37.45 -29.48
N TRP A 103 -12.04 37.80 -28.34
CA TRP A 103 -12.81 38.01 -27.11
C TRP A 103 -13.92 39.04 -27.31
N THR A 104 -13.59 40.14 -27.98
CA THR A 104 -14.56 41.19 -28.31
C THR A 104 -15.79 40.67 -29.07
N THR A 105 -15.61 39.72 -29.99
CA THR A 105 -16.74 39.10 -30.72
C THR A 105 -17.53 38.11 -29.87
N MET A 106 -16.86 37.41 -28.94
CA MET A 106 -17.46 36.33 -28.14
C MET A 106 -18.18 36.84 -26.88
N LYS A 107 -17.65 37.90 -26.23
CA LYS A 107 -18.03 38.28 -24.86
C LYS A 107 -19.51 38.67 -24.66
N ALA A 108 -20.21 39.01 -25.74
CA ALA A 108 -21.63 39.33 -25.70
C ALA A 108 -22.50 38.09 -25.40
N ASP A 109 -22.03 36.89 -25.75
CA ASP A 109 -22.69 35.63 -25.44
C ASP A 109 -21.69 34.46 -25.49
N LEU A 110 -21.23 34.03 -24.31
CA LEU A 110 -20.16 33.03 -24.17
C LEU A 110 -20.68 31.59 -24.05
N LEU A 111 -21.95 31.41 -23.70
CA LEU A 111 -22.53 30.08 -23.46
C LEU A 111 -22.46 29.17 -24.69
N PRO A 112 -22.74 29.64 -25.93
CA PRO A 112 -22.63 28.79 -27.12
C PRO A 112 -21.22 28.23 -27.34
N PHE A 113 -20.17 28.94 -26.92
CA PHE A 113 -18.79 28.49 -27.04
C PHE A 113 -18.45 27.44 -25.98
N ILE A 114 -18.84 27.68 -24.73
CA ILE A 114 -18.65 26.74 -23.61
C ILE A 114 -19.41 25.43 -23.87
N GLU A 115 -20.69 25.54 -24.22
CA GLU A 115 -21.58 24.39 -24.39
C GLU A 115 -21.30 23.58 -25.66
N SER A 116 -20.51 24.13 -26.59
CA SER A 116 -20.20 23.48 -27.86
C SER A 116 -19.54 22.11 -27.70
N GLN A 117 -18.92 21.82 -26.56
CA GLN A 117 -18.28 20.53 -26.26
C GLN A 117 -19.28 19.37 -26.06
N TRP A 118 -20.54 19.62 -25.69
CA TRP A 118 -21.51 18.54 -25.35
C TRP A 118 -22.56 18.23 -26.43
N GLY A 119 -22.55 18.92 -27.58
CA GLY A 119 -23.53 18.72 -28.66
C GLY A 119 -24.19 20.02 -29.11
N SER A 120 -24.71 20.00 -30.36
CA SER A 120 -24.97 21.15 -31.23
C SER A 120 -25.47 22.42 -30.53
N SER A 121 -24.75 23.53 -30.77
CA SER A 121 -25.24 24.90 -30.63
C SER A 121 -26.74 24.92 -30.94
N ARG A 122 -27.57 25.21 -29.94
CA ARG A 122 -29.03 25.25 -30.09
C ARG A 122 -29.39 25.96 -31.40
N GLU A 123 -30.18 25.28 -32.22
CA GLU A 123 -30.79 25.86 -33.41
C GLU A 123 -31.38 27.23 -33.04
N GLY A 124 -30.84 28.30 -33.65
CA GLY A 124 -31.56 29.56 -33.73
C GLY A 124 -30.82 30.85 -33.37
N LYS A 125 -29.63 30.86 -32.75
CA LYS A 125 -28.92 32.14 -32.46
C LYS A 125 -27.40 32.05 -32.67
N ARG A 126 -26.94 32.68 -33.76
CA ARG A 126 -25.55 32.87 -34.24
C ARG A 126 -24.77 31.58 -34.59
N THR A 127 -24.55 31.39 -35.88
CA THR A 127 -23.62 30.39 -36.42
C THR A 127 -22.19 30.93 -36.35
N PHE A 128 -21.39 30.52 -35.36
CA PHE A 128 -19.94 30.68 -35.41
C PHE A 128 -19.30 29.42 -36.00
N GLN A 129 -18.12 29.58 -36.61
CA GLN A 129 -17.39 28.42 -37.11
C GLN A 129 -16.75 27.67 -35.93
N LYS A 130 -17.14 26.41 -35.75
CA LYS A 130 -16.48 25.45 -34.86
C LYS A 130 -15.66 24.48 -35.71
N ARG A 131 -14.43 24.14 -35.29
CA ARG A 131 -13.66 23.05 -35.88
C ARG A 131 -13.10 22.16 -34.79
N THR A 132 -13.29 20.85 -34.89
CA THR A 132 -12.58 19.89 -34.07
C THR A 132 -11.20 19.63 -34.67
N VAL A 133 -10.17 19.65 -33.84
CA VAL A 133 -8.81 19.33 -34.26
C VAL A 133 -8.70 17.82 -34.44
N HIS A 134 -8.56 17.36 -35.68
CA HIS A 134 -8.41 15.93 -36.02
C HIS A 134 -7.02 15.56 -36.55
N ARG A 135 -6.15 16.55 -36.81
CA ARG A 135 -4.81 16.35 -37.34
C ARG A 135 -3.87 17.42 -36.77
N PRO A 136 -2.75 17.06 -36.15
CA PRO A 136 -1.82 18.03 -35.57
C PRO A 136 -1.02 18.75 -36.66
N ASN A 137 -0.82 18.10 -37.81
CA ASN A 137 -0.04 18.62 -38.93
C ASN A 137 -0.63 19.88 -39.59
N THR A 138 -1.93 20.16 -39.38
CA THR A 138 -2.53 21.42 -39.86
C THR A 138 -2.09 22.63 -39.04
N HIS A 139 -1.45 22.39 -37.88
CA HIS A 139 -0.91 23.41 -36.97
C HIS A 139 0.49 23.00 -36.51
N PRO A 140 1.50 23.05 -37.41
CA PRO A 140 2.86 22.62 -37.07
C PRO A 140 3.41 23.42 -35.87
N GLY A 141 3.91 22.70 -34.86
CA GLY A 141 4.47 23.29 -33.63
C GLY A 141 3.44 23.62 -32.53
N ALA A 142 2.14 23.53 -32.82
CA ALA A 142 1.10 23.80 -31.82
C ALA A 142 0.89 22.65 -30.83
N PHE A 143 1.32 21.44 -31.18
CA PHE A 143 1.11 20.24 -30.37
C PHE A 143 2.43 19.53 -30.06
N ASP A 144 2.53 19.00 -28.85
CA ASP A 144 3.60 18.14 -28.38
C ASP A 144 3.11 16.69 -28.34
N PHE A 145 3.79 15.80 -29.05
CA PHE A 145 3.47 14.37 -29.02
C PHE A 145 4.19 13.69 -27.86
N ILE A 146 3.45 12.98 -27.01
CA ILE A 146 3.98 12.25 -25.87
C ILE A 146 3.67 10.75 -26.07
N PRO A 147 4.70 9.90 -26.20
CA PRO A 147 4.50 8.47 -26.41
C PRO A 147 3.85 7.77 -25.22
N TYR A 148 2.99 6.80 -25.50
CA TYR A 148 2.54 5.84 -24.49
C TYR A 148 3.67 4.91 -24.07
N ARG A 149 3.51 4.32 -22.87
CA ARG A 149 4.41 3.26 -22.35
C ARG A 149 5.89 3.65 -22.34
N LEU A 150 6.20 4.94 -22.14
CA LEU A 150 7.58 5.43 -22.09
C LEU A 150 8.40 4.70 -21.00
N LYS A 151 7.75 4.32 -19.89
CA LYS A 151 8.35 3.49 -18.83
C LYS A 151 8.89 2.16 -19.35
N ASP A 152 8.11 1.46 -20.18
CA ASP A 152 8.50 0.16 -20.77
C ASP A 152 9.65 0.35 -21.76
N GLN A 153 9.57 1.41 -22.59
CA GLN A 153 10.62 1.75 -23.55
C GLN A 153 11.96 2.01 -22.86
N ILE A 154 11.97 2.82 -21.79
CA ILE A 154 13.18 3.14 -21.02
C ILE A 154 13.73 1.91 -20.29
N LYS A 155 12.85 1.03 -19.80
CA LYS A 155 13.27 -0.22 -19.14
C LYS A 155 13.98 -1.18 -20.10
N ALA A 156 13.53 -1.26 -21.35
CA ALA A 156 14.11 -2.14 -22.37
C ALA A 156 15.32 -1.53 -23.10
N ALA A 157 15.44 -0.21 -23.12
CA ALA A 157 16.47 0.52 -23.86
C ALA A 157 17.88 0.42 -23.26
N SER A 158 18.89 0.50 -24.11
CA SER A 158 20.27 0.85 -23.76
C SER A 158 20.40 2.33 -23.36
N ASP A 159 21.52 2.71 -22.75
CA ASP A 159 21.72 4.09 -22.28
C ASP A 159 21.77 5.10 -23.45
N ASP A 160 22.36 4.72 -24.59
CA ASP A 160 22.36 5.54 -25.81
C ASP A 160 20.96 5.74 -26.40
N GLU A 161 20.12 4.70 -26.33
CA GLU A 161 18.72 4.78 -26.75
C GLU A 161 17.92 5.67 -25.81
N ILE A 162 18.16 5.60 -24.50
CA ILE A 162 17.56 6.52 -23.51
C ILE A 162 17.93 7.97 -23.84
N LEU A 163 19.21 8.27 -24.12
CA LEU A 163 19.63 9.62 -24.50
C LEU A 163 18.90 10.12 -25.76
N LYS A 164 18.69 9.25 -26.76
CA LYS A 164 17.90 9.59 -27.95
C LYS A 164 16.42 9.84 -27.63
N LEU A 165 15.83 9.02 -26.75
CA LEU A 165 14.44 9.19 -26.29
C LEU A 165 14.25 10.50 -25.52
N LEU A 166 15.18 10.83 -24.62
CA LEU A 166 15.19 12.09 -23.87
C LEU A 166 15.26 13.29 -24.82
N LYS A 167 16.20 13.28 -25.78
CA LYS A 167 16.31 14.35 -26.79
C LYS A 167 15.02 14.57 -27.58
N ARG A 168 14.21 13.52 -27.78
CA ARG A 168 12.94 13.58 -28.51
C ARG A 168 11.76 14.05 -27.65
N SER A 169 11.70 13.63 -26.38
CA SER A 169 10.46 13.69 -25.60
C SER A 169 10.55 14.62 -24.39
N GLU A 170 11.75 14.90 -23.86
CA GLU A 170 11.95 15.66 -22.62
C GLU A 170 11.30 17.04 -22.69
N THR A 171 11.62 17.83 -23.73
CA THR A 171 11.09 19.18 -23.90
C THR A 171 9.57 19.18 -24.02
N SER A 172 9.01 18.20 -24.73
CA SER A 172 7.56 18.07 -24.91
C SER A 172 6.85 17.74 -23.60
N ILE A 173 7.40 16.85 -22.77
CA ILE A 173 6.80 16.51 -21.47
C ILE A 173 6.95 17.67 -20.46
N LEU A 174 8.13 18.30 -20.41
CA LEU A 174 8.41 19.41 -19.49
C LEU A 174 7.66 20.70 -19.81
N LYS A 175 7.02 20.79 -20.97
CA LYS A 175 6.08 21.88 -21.25
C LYS A 175 4.82 21.77 -20.42
N HIS A 176 4.46 20.55 -20.00
CA HIS A 176 3.16 20.24 -19.45
C HIS A 176 3.30 19.79 -17.99
N PRO A 177 3.50 20.70 -17.00
CA PRO A 177 3.64 20.34 -15.58
C PRO A 177 2.30 20.01 -14.91
N ASN A 178 2.36 19.24 -13.82
CA ASN A 178 1.25 18.95 -12.90
C ASN A 178 0.02 18.28 -13.54
N LEU A 179 0.20 17.51 -14.62
CA LEU A 179 -0.90 16.79 -15.27
C LEU A 179 -1.00 15.35 -14.78
N ALA A 180 -2.20 14.96 -14.37
CA ALA A 180 -2.50 13.59 -13.95
C ALA A 180 -2.21 12.55 -15.05
N SER A 181 -2.57 12.84 -16.30
CA SER A 181 -2.37 11.93 -17.44
C SER A 181 -0.90 11.71 -17.80
N LEU A 182 0.02 12.56 -17.32
CA LEU A 182 1.46 12.45 -17.60
C LEU A 182 2.27 11.86 -16.44
N THR A 183 1.63 11.41 -15.36
CA THR A 183 2.30 10.84 -14.18
C THR A 183 3.32 9.76 -14.57
N ASP A 184 2.94 8.80 -15.43
CA ASP A 184 3.83 7.74 -15.89
C ASP A 184 5.00 8.28 -16.74
N ALA A 185 4.77 9.31 -17.55
CA ALA A 185 5.79 9.91 -18.39
C ALA A 185 6.83 10.66 -17.54
N TYR A 186 6.40 11.41 -16.52
CA TYR A 186 7.30 12.03 -15.55
C TYR A 186 8.13 10.97 -14.81
N PHE A 187 7.52 9.82 -14.44
CA PHE A 187 8.25 8.73 -13.79
C PHE A 187 9.30 8.13 -14.70
N ALA A 188 8.91 7.88 -15.94
CA ALA A 188 9.77 7.31 -16.96
C ALA A 188 11.02 8.19 -17.16
N LEU A 189 10.83 9.51 -17.30
CA LEU A 189 11.92 10.48 -17.38
C LEU A 189 12.80 10.49 -16.11
N ALA A 190 12.19 10.51 -14.92
CA ALA A 190 12.94 10.47 -13.66
C ALA A 190 13.83 9.21 -13.56
N ASN A 191 13.29 8.06 -13.97
CA ASN A 191 14.01 6.80 -14.00
C ASN A 191 15.15 6.81 -15.04
N ALA A 192 14.92 7.40 -16.22
CA ALA A 192 15.98 7.60 -17.21
C ALA A 192 17.13 8.46 -16.65
N TYR A 193 16.83 9.60 -16.01
CA TYR A 193 17.86 10.44 -15.40
C TYR A 193 18.61 9.72 -14.28
N HIS A 194 17.89 8.98 -13.43
CA HIS A 194 18.50 8.17 -12.39
C HIS A 194 19.45 7.11 -12.96
N ARG A 195 19.02 6.37 -14.00
CA ARG A 195 19.85 5.35 -14.64
C ARG A 195 21.10 5.96 -15.29
N LEU A 196 20.93 7.03 -16.08
CA LEU A 196 22.06 7.70 -16.74
C LEU A 196 23.02 8.31 -15.73
N GLY A 197 22.52 8.95 -14.67
CA GLY A 197 23.35 9.54 -13.62
C GLY A 197 24.19 8.50 -12.89
N LYS A 198 23.63 7.32 -12.59
CA LYS A 198 24.39 6.22 -11.96
C LYS A 198 25.48 5.64 -12.86
N ASN A 199 25.28 5.67 -14.17
CA ASN A 199 26.23 5.14 -15.14
C ASN A 199 27.23 6.20 -15.63
N ASN A 200 27.03 7.48 -15.28
CA ASN A 200 27.93 8.59 -15.59
C ASN A 200 28.25 9.45 -14.35
N PRO A 201 29.16 8.99 -13.47
CA PRO A 201 29.50 9.70 -12.23
C PRO A 201 30.07 11.11 -12.45
N ALA A 202 30.71 11.37 -13.59
CA ALA A 202 31.30 12.68 -13.90
C ALA A 202 30.24 13.80 -14.04
N GLU A 203 29.01 13.45 -14.40
CA GLU A 203 27.89 14.39 -14.56
C GLU A 203 26.75 14.13 -13.58
N GLU A 204 26.97 13.34 -12.52
CA GLU A 204 25.92 12.84 -11.63
C GLU A 204 25.04 13.97 -11.08
N ASN A 205 25.63 15.08 -10.64
CA ASN A 205 24.88 16.22 -10.10
C ASN A 205 23.95 16.87 -11.13
N SER A 206 24.38 16.99 -12.38
CA SER A 206 23.52 17.50 -13.48
C SER A 206 22.32 16.58 -13.71
N TRP A 207 22.53 15.26 -13.63
CA TRP A 207 21.43 14.29 -13.73
C TRP A 207 20.49 14.33 -12.52
N LYS A 208 21.02 14.53 -11.30
CA LYS A 208 20.21 14.70 -10.09
C LYS A 208 19.32 15.94 -10.18
N GLU A 209 19.86 17.08 -10.62
CA GLU A 209 19.09 18.31 -10.81
C GLU A 209 17.95 18.11 -11.81
N LYS A 210 18.21 17.47 -12.95
CA LYS A 210 17.16 17.11 -13.93
C LYS A 210 16.11 16.17 -13.34
N CYS A 211 16.55 15.19 -12.55
CA CYS A 211 15.68 14.24 -11.87
C CYS A 211 14.76 14.90 -10.85
N ILE A 212 15.31 15.74 -9.97
CA ILE A 212 14.51 16.52 -9.01
C ILE A 212 13.51 17.40 -9.76
N ARG A 213 13.97 18.13 -10.79
CA ARG A 213 13.11 19.00 -11.58
C ARG A 213 11.91 18.25 -12.14
N ILE A 214 12.09 17.07 -12.75
CA ILE A 214 10.95 16.33 -13.31
C ILE A 214 10.03 15.74 -12.23
N LEU A 215 10.58 15.36 -11.07
CA LEU A 215 9.77 14.86 -9.97
C LEU A 215 8.90 15.97 -9.34
N GLU A 216 9.33 17.23 -9.38
CA GLU A 216 8.53 18.38 -8.96
C GLU A 216 7.35 18.69 -9.91
N TYR A 217 7.30 18.08 -11.09
CA TYR A 217 6.20 18.25 -12.05
C TYR A 217 5.04 17.31 -11.75
N TYR A 218 5.19 16.41 -10.78
CA TYR A 218 4.12 15.54 -10.34
C TYR A 218 2.98 16.32 -9.69
N PRO A 219 1.72 15.96 -9.97
CA PRO A 219 0.58 16.51 -9.23
C PRO A 219 0.74 16.25 -7.73
N LYS A 220 0.52 17.29 -6.91
CA LYS A 220 0.49 17.19 -5.45
C LYS A 220 -0.46 16.05 -5.04
N ASN A 221 -0.03 15.20 -4.11
CA ASN A 221 -0.76 14.03 -3.58
C ASN A 221 -0.91 12.82 -4.51
N ARG A 222 -0.32 12.81 -5.72
CA ARG A 222 -0.39 11.67 -6.66
C ARG A 222 0.88 10.85 -6.80
N PHE A 223 1.91 11.10 -5.99
CA PHE A 223 3.11 10.26 -6.01
C PHE A 223 2.82 8.87 -5.41
N TYR A 224 2.25 7.99 -6.23
CA TYR A 224 1.87 6.61 -5.90
C TYR A 224 2.79 5.60 -6.59
N HIS A 225 4.09 5.72 -6.35
CA HIS A 225 5.10 4.70 -6.67
C HIS A 225 6.11 4.60 -5.53
N GLU A 226 5.64 4.53 -4.28
CA GLU A 226 6.49 4.76 -3.10
C GLU A 226 7.70 3.80 -3.02
N ARG A 227 7.65 2.62 -3.65
CA ARG A 227 8.82 1.72 -3.74
C ARG A 227 9.84 2.10 -4.82
N GLU A 228 9.43 2.22 -6.08
CA GLU A 228 10.36 2.56 -7.19
C GLU A 228 10.82 4.03 -7.11
N GLY A 229 9.92 4.91 -6.67
CA GLY A 229 10.19 6.32 -6.43
C GLY A 229 11.11 6.57 -5.24
N ALA A 230 11.08 5.73 -4.19
CA ALA A 230 11.98 5.87 -3.05
C ALA A 230 13.45 5.78 -3.48
N GLU A 231 13.81 4.82 -4.32
CA GLU A 231 15.18 4.63 -4.81
C GLU A 231 15.66 5.87 -5.59
N ILE A 232 14.80 6.42 -6.45
CA ILE A 232 15.10 7.64 -7.22
C ILE A 232 15.26 8.83 -6.27
N TRP A 233 14.35 9.03 -5.33
CA TRP A 233 14.42 10.14 -4.38
C TRP A 233 15.64 10.06 -3.48
N GLY A 234 15.96 8.88 -2.93
CA GLY A 234 17.13 8.75 -2.06
C GLY A 234 18.44 8.99 -2.81
N TRP A 235 18.52 8.62 -4.10
CA TRP A 235 19.66 8.99 -4.93
C TRP A 235 19.69 10.48 -5.27
N ALA A 236 18.56 11.07 -5.65
CA ALA A 236 18.49 12.43 -6.17
C ALA A 236 18.57 13.50 -5.06
N SER A 237 17.82 13.33 -3.97
CA SER A 237 17.82 14.20 -2.79
C SER A 237 17.36 13.42 -1.54
N PRO A 238 18.30 12.99 -0.68
CA PRO A 238 17.99 12.37 0.62
C PRO A 238 17.07 13.23 1.50
N GLU A 239 17.16 14.56 1.41
CA GLU A 239 16.34 15.50 2.17
C GLU A 239 14.86 15.45 1.74
N LYS A 240 14.61 15.45 0.43
CA LYS A 240 13.25 15.29 -0.11
C LYS A 240 12.71 13.89 0.17
N ASN A 241 13.56 12.85 0.15
CA ASN A 241 13.18 11.50 0.54
C ASN A 241 12.61 11.46 1.97
N LEU A 242 13.30 12.11 2.93
CA LEU A 242 12.83 12.22 4.32
C LEU A 242 11.55 13.05 4.46
N LEU A 243 11.39 14.11 3.67
CA LEU A 243 10.15 14.90 3.65
C LEU A 243 8.97 14.04 3.21
N ILE A 244 9.13 13.24 2.16
CA ILE A 244 8.10 12.31 1.67
C ILE A 244 7.78 11.25 2.73
N LEU A 245 8.80 10.73 3.44
CA LEU A 245 8.59 9.83 4.56
C LEU A 245 7.71 10.50 5.62
N ARG A 246 8.04 11.73 6.05
CA ARG A 246 7.23 12.47 7.03
C ARG A 246 5.79 12.69 6.55
N GLU A 247 5.58 13.07 5.29
CA GLU A 247 4.25 13.21 4.69
C GLU A 247 3.47 11.89 4.70
N LEU A 248 4.15 10.76 4.45
CA LEU A 248 3.55 9.43 4.53
C LEU A 248 3.14 9.08 5.96
N LEU A 249 4.01 9.34 6.95
CA LEU A 249 3.72 9.05 8.37
C LEU A 249 2.57 9.89 8.93
N ASN A 250 2.27 11.04 8.33
CA ASN A 250 1.14 11.88 8.70
C ASN A 250 -0.22 11.36 8.18
N LYS A 251 -0.25 10.36 7.29
CA LYS A 251 -1.48 9.76 6.79
C LYS A 251 -1.97 8.68 7.76
N GLU A 252 -3.09 8.93 8.44
CA GLU A 252 -3.58 8.10 9.56
C GLU A 252 -4.10 6.71 9.15
N GLU A 253 -4.41 6.49 7.87
CA GLU A 253 -5.12 5.27 7.41
C GLU A 253 -4.23 4.17 6.80
N LYS A 254 -2.91 4.34 6.76
CA LYS A 254 -2.01 3.39 6.08
C LYS A 254 -1.05 2.73 7.05
N GLN A 255 -0.71 1.47 6.82
CA GLN A 255 0.49 0.83 7.38
C GLN A 255 1.70 1.38 6.63
N PRO A 256 2.38 2.44 7.12
CA PRO A 256 3.36 3.17 6.32
C PRO A 256 4.53 2.29 5.89
N GLU A 257 4.89 1.29 6.71
CA GLU A 257 5.95 0.33 6.42
C GLU A 257 5.70 -0.46 5.12
N TYR A 258 4.44 -0.72 4.78
CA TYR A 258 4.05 -1.40 3.54
C TYR A 258 3.60 -0.45 2.43
N ALA A 259 3.19 0.77 2.78
CA ALA A 259 2.84 1.79 1.80
C ALA A 259 4.07 2.27 1.02
N GLY A 260 5.25 2.32 1.67
CA GLY A 260 6.50 2.78 1.06
C GLY A 260 7.55 3.28 2.03
N GLY A 261 7.20 3.45 3.31
CA GLY A 261 8.10 3.94 4.36
C GLY A 261 9.34 3.08 4.53
N ALA A 262 9.21 1.75 4.47
CA ALA A 262 10.38 0.85 4.50
C ALA A 262 11.30 1.06 3.28
N SER A 263 10.75 1.36 2.11
CA SER A 263 11.53 1.67 0.90
C SER A 263 12.23 3.03 1.00
N LEU A 264 11.56 4.05 1.53
CA LEU A 264 12.14 5.38 1.75
C LEU A 264 13.30 5.30 2.76
N VAL A 265 13.09 4.65 3.90
CA VAL A 265 14.15 4.38 4.90
C VAL A 265 15.32 3.60 4.29
N SER A 266 15.04 2.52 3.56
CA SER A 266 16.08 1.73 2.88
C SER A 266 16.89 2.59 1.93
N SER A 267 16.22 3.40 1.10
CA SER A 267 16.89 4.25 0.13
C SER A 267 17.69 5.37 0.78
N TYR A 268 17.16 6.00 1.82
CA TYR A 268 17.87 7.03 2.57
C TYR A 268 19.16 6.46 3.17
N LEU A 269 19.10 5.31 3.84
CA LEU A 269 20.29 4.67 4.43
C LEU A 269 21.29 4.19 3.39
N ILE A 270 20.86 3.77 2.20
CA ILE A 270 21.80 3.40 1.14
C ILE A 270 22.62 4.61 0.67
N HIS A 271 22.01 5.79 0.62
CA HIS A 271 22.59 7.01 0.05
C HIS A 271 23.24 7.93 1.09
N SER A 272 22.79 7.86 2.35
CA SER A 272 23.32 8.59 3.51
C SER A 272 23.59 7.63 4.69
N PRO A 273 24.43 6.58 4.52
CA PRO A 273 24.52 5.49 5.49
C PRO A 273 25.02 5.88 6.87
N GLN A 274 25.69 7.03 7.03
CA GLN A 274 26.20 7.49 8.34
C GLN A 274 25.32 8.57 8.97
N GLU A 275 24.30 9.07 8.27
CA GLU A 275 23.47 10.18 8.72
C GLU A 275 22.21 9.68 9.42
N MET A 276 22.34 9.18 10.65
CA MET A 276 21.18 8.65 11.40
C MET A 276 20.30 9.75 12.00
N LYS A 277 20.85 10.95 12.22
CA LYS A 277 20.21 12.03 12.98
C LYS A 277 18.82 12.41 12.45
N PRO A 278 18.57 12.58 11.14
CA PRO A 278 17.25 13.01 10.66
C PRO A 278 16.16 11.95 10.88
N LEU A 279 16.49 10.66 10.76
CA LEU A 279 15.56 9.57 11.07
C LEU A 279 15.28 9.48 12.57
N LEU A 280 16.31 9.69 13.40
CA LEU A 280 16.13 9.77 14.85
C LEU A 280 15.24 10.94 15.23
N GLU A 281 15.46 12.13 14.68
CA GLU A 281 14.61 13.31 14.89
C GLU A 281 13.15 13.04 14.48
N LEU A 282 12.91 12.33 13.38
CA LEU A 282 11.56 11.94 12.98
C LEU A 282 10.92 10.97 14.00
N ALA A 283 11.70 10.04 14.55
CA ALA A 283 11.27 9.15 15.62
C ALA A 283 11.19 9.83 17.00
N GLN A 284 11.53 11.12 17.12
CA GLN A 284 11.33 11.86 18.38
C GLN A 284 9.89 12.28 18.60
N ASP A 285 9.14 12.48 17.52
CA ASP A 285 7.71 12.76 17.56
C ASP A 285 6.96 11.48 17.98
N LEU A 286 6.28 11.54 19.13
CA LEU A 286 5.49 10.42 19.65
C LEU A 286 4.47 9.90 18.63
N LYS A 287 3.95 10.78 17.75
CA LYS A 287 3.04 10.39 16.66
C LYS A 287 3.70 9.45 15.66
N HIS A 288 5.02 9.56 15.46
CA HIS A 288 5.76 8.85 14.43
C HIS A 288 6.63 7.72 14.95
N THR A 289 6.98 7.69 16.25
CA THR A 289 7.95 6.74 16.84
C THR A 289 7.73 5.29 16.39
N PHE A 290 6.54 4.74 16.62
CA PHE A 290 6.22 3.34 16.26
C PHE A 290 6.15 3.12 14.76
N ALA A 291 5.68 4.11 14.00
CA ALA A 291 5.61 4.01 12.56
C ALA A 291 7.01 3.97 11.92
N VAL A 292 7.94 4.79 12.42
CA VAL A 292 9.37 4.74 12.03
C VAL A 292 9.97 3.39 12.41
N LEU A 293 9.75 2.92 13.66
CA LEU A 293 10.25 1.63 14.12
C LEU A 293 9.78 0.47 13.23
N ARG A 294 8.49 0.43 12.88
CA ARG A 294 7.94 -0.58 11.94
C ARG A 294 8.58 -0.48 10.55
N CYS A 295 8.80 0.73 10.04
CA CYS A 295 9.49 0.92 8.75
C CYS A 295 10.92 0.37 8.78
N LEU A 296 11.68 0.62 9.85
CA LEU A 296 13.03 0.09 10.05
C LEU A 296 13.03 -1.45 10.10
N TYR A 297 12.12 -2.04 10.87
CA TYR A 297 11.99 -3.50 10.95
C TYR A 297 11.62 -4.16 9.62
N VAL A 298 10.66 -3.59 8.89
CA VAL A 298 10.26 -4.10 7.58
C VAL A 298 11.40 -3.94 6.56
N ALA A 299 12.12 -2.82 6.58
CA ALA A 299 13.32 -2.63 5.75
C ALA A 299 14.38 -3.71 6.03
N LYS A 300 14.69 -3.96 7.31
CA LYS A 300 15.64 -5.01 7.72
C LYS A 300 15.17 -6.39 7.27
N ARG A 301 13.90 -6.73 7.53
CA ARG A 301 13.31 -8.01 7.14
C ARG A 301 13.39 -8.20 5.63
N TRP A 302 13.02 -7.19 4.85
CA TRP A 302 13.09 -7.26 3.39
C TRP A 302 14.51 -7.47 2.90
N ALA A 303 15.49 -6.72 3.42
CA ALA A 303 16.90 -6.89 3.09
C ALA A 303 17.39 -8.33 3.35
N LEU A 304 16.93 -8.96 4.44
CA LEU A 304 17.37 -10.30 4.81
C LEU A 304 16.64 -11.43 4.06
N THR A 305 15.36 -11.24 3.72
CA THR A 305 14.47 -12.34 3.29
C THR A 305 13.95 -12.24 1.85
N VAL A 306 13.92 -11.05 1.25
CA VAL A 306 13.35 -10.86 -0.09
C VAL A 306 14.42 -11.03 -1.16
N VAL A 307 14.30 -12.08 -1.96
CA VAL A 307 15.31 -12.48 -2.95
C VAL A 307 15.17 -11.74 -4.29
N ASN A 308 13.98 -11.21 -4.61
CA ASN A 308 13.67 -10.61 -5.92
C ASN A 308 13.39 -9.10 -5.85
N ASP A 309 13.94 -8.40 -4.87
CA ASP A 309 13.82 -6.94 -4.78
C ASP A 309 15.17 -6.25 -4.86
N ARG A 310 15.30 -5.34 -5.83
CA ARG A 310 16.56 -4.64 -6.11
C ARG A 310 16.98 -3.74 -4.96
N LEU A 311 16.04 -3.01 -4.36
CA LEU A 311 16.33 -2.07 -3.27
C LEU A 311 16.76 -2.83 -2.00
N ALA A 312 16.02 -3.88 -1.62
CA ALA A 312 16.38 -4.75 -0.52
C ALA A 312 17.75 -5.41 -0.71
N ALA A 313 18.06 -5.89 -1.93
CA ALA A 313 19.37 -6.45 -2.26
C ALA A 313 20.50 -5.41 -2.14
N ARG A 314 20.26 -4.16 -2.56
CA ARG A 314 21.20 -3.04 -2.40
C ARG A 314 21.43 -2.71 -0.92
N LEU A 315 20.36 -2.66 -0.11
CA LEU A 315 20.46 -2.43 1.33
C LEU A 315 21.30 -3.54 1.98
N LYS A 316 20.97 -4.81 1.72
CA LYS A 316 21.74 -5.98 2.21
C LYS A 316 23.22 -5.92 1.82
N GLY A 317 23.53 -5.47 0.61
CA GLY A 317 24.89 -5.33 0.11
C GLY A 317 25.68 -4.16 0.72
N ASN A 318 25.01 -3.15 1.29
CA ASN A 318 25.64 -2.00 1.90
C ASN A 318 25.82 -2.23 3.42
N LYS A 319 27.02 -2.69 3.82
CA LYS A 319 27.35 -3.01 5.22
C LYS A 319 27.15 -1.83 6.16
N THR A 320 27.56 -0.62 5.78
CA THR A 320 27.41 0.58 6.61
C THR A 320 25.94 0.91 6.82
N ALA A 321 25.13 0.85 5.76
CA ALA A 321 23.69 1.08 5.86
C ALA A 321 22.99 0.04 6.74
N MET A 322 23.38 -1.24 6.67
CA MET A 322 22.84 -2.30 7.53
C MET A 322 23.22 -2.09 9.01
N LEU A 323 24.46 -1.68 9.30
CA LEU A 323 24.88 -1.34 10.65
C LEU A 323 24.08 -0.16 11.20
N SER A 324 23.95 0.91 10.43
CA SER A 324 23.18 2.08 10.85
C SER A 324 21.68 1.80 10.96
N LEU A 325 21.14 0.87 10.16
CA LEU A 325 19.77 0.37 10.34
C LEU A 325 19.60 -0.32 11.70
N ASP A 326 20.55 -1.16 12.08
CA ASP A 326 20.54 -1.86 13.38
C ASP A 326 20.70 -0.87 14.54
N ASP A 327 21.63 0.08 14.43
CA ASP A 327 21.84 1.13 15.44
C ASP A 327 20.60 2.02 15.60
N LEU A 328 19.92 2.36 14.49
CA LEU A 328 18.66 3.10 14.51
C LEU A 328 17.55 2.35 15.24
N ILE A 329 17.38 1.06 14.96
CA ILE A 329 16.39 0.22 15.65
C ILE A 329 16.68 0.25 17.15
N VAL A 330 17.92 -0.03 17.56
CA VAL A 330 18.32 -0.04 18.98
C VAL A 330 18.10 1.32 19.63
N ALA A 331 18.44 2.42 18.94
CA ALA A 331 18.29 3.77 19.46
C ALA A 331 16.82 4.16 19.67
N VAL A 332 15.94 3.84 18.70
CA VAL A 332 14.49 4.12 18.80
C VAL A 332 13.87 3.28 19.91
N GLU A 333 14.21 2.00 20.01
CA GLU A 333 13.73 1.14 21.10
C GLU A 333 14.21 1.61 22.48
N ASN A 334 15.50 1.97 22.63
CA ASN A 334 16.04 2.48 23.89
C ASN A 334 15.29 3.73 24.34
N ARG A 335 14.93 4.61 23.40
CA ARG A 335 14.10 5.78 23.67
C ARG A 335 12.73 5.37 24.20
N ILE A 336 12.03 4.44 23.54
CA ILE A 336 10.73 3.95 23.98
C ILE A 336 10.82 3.40 25.41
N LEU A 337 11.82 2.55 25.68
CA LEU A 337 12.01 1.90 26.98
C LEU A 337 12.46 2.87 28.09
N SER A 338 13.12 3.98 27.74
CA SER A 338 13.53 5.03 28.68
C SER A 338 12.40 5.99 29.09
N ALA A 339 11.28 5.98 28.35
CA ALA A 339 10.13 6.85 28.59
C ALA A 339 8.82 6.03 28.70
N PRO A 340 8.74 5.04 29.61
CA PRO A 340 7.64 4.09 29.66
C PRO A 340 6.28 4.77 29.91
N GLU A 341 6.25 5.91 30.60
CA GLU A 341 5.02 6.65 30.87
C GLU A 341 4.41 7.33 29.62
N SER A 342 5.17 7.42 28.53
CA SER A 342 4.69 7.96 27.25
C SER A 342 4.03 6.92 26.35
N TYR A 343 4.03 5.63 26.74
CA TYR A 343 3.55 4.52 25.93
C TYR A 343 2.68 3.56 26.75
N SER A 344 1.81 2.81 26.08
CA SER A 344 1.02 1.77 26.72
C SER A 344 1.88 0.58 27.14
N GLU A 345 1.42 -0.18 28.13
CA GLU A 345 2.11 -1.41 28.59
C GLU A 345 2.28 -2.42 27.45
N SER A 346 1.31 -2.49 26.53
CA SER A 346 1.37 -3.35 25.33
C SER A 346 2.46 -2.93 24.35
N GLU A 347 2.63 -1.62 24.14
CA GLU A 347 3.68 -1.08 23.28
C GLU A 347 5.08 -1.32 23.85
N ILE A 348 5.24 -1.14 25.17
CA ILE A 348 6.48 -1.46 25.87
C ILE A 348 6.77 -2.97 25.78
N HIS A 349 5.75 -3.80 25.98
CA HIS A 349 5.88 -5.25 25.84
C HIS A 349 6.32 -5.66 24.43
N GLU A 350 5.71 -5.08 23.38
CA GLU A 350 6.08 -5.37 21.98
C GLU A 350 7.57 -5.10 21.72
N VAL A 351 8.08 -3.97 22.19
CA VAL A 351 9.50 -3.60 22.05
C VAL A 351 10.40 -4.56 22.84
N ARG A 352 10.08 -4.83 24.11
CA ARG A 352 10.89 -5.75 24.94
C ARG A 352 10.90 -7.16 24.36
N HIS A 353 9.76 -7.67 23.92
CA HIS A 353 9.65 -8.98 23.30
C HIS A 353 10.45 -9.05 21.99
N GLY A 354 10.39 -8.01 21.14
CA GLY A 354 11.15 -7.93 19.90
C GLY A 354 12.66 -8.11 20.09
N ARG A 355 13.25 -7.53 21.14
CA ARG A 355 14.67 -7.65 21.49
C ARG A 355 15.13 -9.06 21.84
N VAL A 356 14.22 -9.90 22.32
CA VAL A 356 14.51 -11.25 22.79
C VAL A 356 14.01 -12.35 21.85
N ALA A 357 13.17 -12.02 20.86
CA ALA A 357 12.47 -12.99 20.01
C ALA A 357 13.39 -13.97 19.25
N ASP A 358 14.56 -13.52 18.75
CA ASP A 358 15.53 -14.42 18.09
C ASP A 358 16.12 -15.45 19.06
N ARG A 359 16.43 -15.03 20.30
CA ARG A 359 16.97 -15.92 21.34
C ARG A 359 15.92 -16.93 21.80
N ILE A 360 14.66 -16.51 21.91
CA ILE A 360 13.53 -17.41 22.19
C ILE A 360 13.41 -18.46 21.07
N SER A 361 13.49 -18.03 19.81
CA SER A 361 13.43 -18.92 18.64
C SER A 361 14.55 -19.97 18.64
N LYS A 362 15.77 -19.57 18.99
CA LYS A 362 16.92 -20.48 19.19
C LYS A 362 16.69 -21.43 20.36
N GLY A 363 16.13 -20.96 21.47
CA GLY A 363 15.73 -21.80 22.60
C GLY A 363 14.79 -22.93 22.17
N TRP A 364 13.73 -22.62 21.41
CA TRP A 364 12.82 -23.63 20.85
C TRP A 364 13.52 -24.61 19.90
N GLU A 365 14.45 -24.13 19.08
CA GLU A 365 15.23 -24.98 18.18
C GLU A 365 16.06 -26.02 18.95
N HIS A 366 16.79 -25.58 19.97
CA HIS A 366 17.60 -26.47 20.80
C HIS A 366 16.75 -27.44 21.63
N LEU A 367 15.60 -27.00 22.15
CA LEU A 367 14.68 -27.88 22.85
C LEU A 367 14.20 -29.03 21.95
N ARG A 368 13.84 -28.74 20.70
CA ARG A 368 13.44 -29.76 19.71
C ARG A 368 14.56 -30.76 19.41
N LYS A 369 15.81 -30.30 19.43
CA LYS A 369 17.02 -31.14 19.28
C LYS A 369 17.41 -31.89 20.55
N LYS A 370 16.65 -31.70 21.65
CA LYS A 370 16.95 -32.24 22.99
C LYS A 370 18.29 -31.74 23.56
N GLU A 371 18.73 -30.56 23.12
CA GLU A 371 19.95 -29.89 23.59
C GLU A 371 19.60 -29.00 24.80
N TYR A 372 19.31 -29.64 25.94
CA TYR A 372 18.73 -28.96 27.10
C TYR A 372 19.62 -27.88 27.69
N SER A 373 20.93 -28.12 27.85
CA SER A 373 21.86 -27.11 28.38
C SER A 373 21.90 -25.84 27.51
N LYS A 374 21.87 -25.97 26.19
CA LYS A 374 21.80 -24.79 25.30
C LYS A 374 20.44 -24.09 25.38
N THR A 375 19.36 -24.85 25.59
CA THR A 375 18.04 -24.25 25.84
C THR A 375 18.06 -23.40 27.12
N GLU A 376 18.71 -23.88 28.17
CA GLU A 376 18.90 -23.14 29.44
C GLU A 376 19.74 -21.88 29.25
N GLU A 377 20.82 -21.94 28.47
CA GLU A 377 21.64 -20.77 28.15
C GLU A 377 20.83 -19.67 27.45
N TRP A 378 20.04 -20.04 26.44
CA TRP A 378 19.17 -19.07 25.75
C TRP A 378 18.07 -18.52 26.66
N LEU A 379 17.42 -19.38 27.46
CA LEU A 379 16.43 -18.95 28.44
C LEU A 379 17.01 -17.99 29.47
N ALA A 380 18.19 -18.29 30.02
CA ALA A 380 18.88 -17.42 30.98
C ALA A 380 19.22 -16.06 30.36
N SER A 381 19.66 -16.05 29.09
CA SER A 381 19.91 -14.80 28.35
C SER A 381 18.63 -13.97 28.18
N VAL A 382 17.51 -14.60 27.83
CA VAL A 382 16.23 -13.90 27.61
C VAL A 382 15.66 -13.40 28.94
N LEU A 383 15.51 -14.28 29.93
CA LEU A 383 14.90 -13.95 31.21
C LEU A 383 15.78 -13.04 32.08
N GLY A 384 17.10 -12.98 31.82
CA GLY A 384 17.98 -11.99 32.43
C GLY A 384 17.71 -10.56 31.92
N GLU A 385 17.22 -10.41 30.69
CA GLU A 385 16.89 -9.12 30.09
C GLU A 385 15.41 -8.76 30.22
N TYR A 386 14.52 -9.74 30.05
CA TYR A 386 13.08 -9.58 30.18
C TYR A 386 12.46 -10.75 31.00
N PRO A 387 12.54 -10.68 32.35
CA PRO A 387 12.07 -11.75 33.24
C PRO A 387 10.59 -12.11 33.09
N GLU A 388 9.76 -11.15 32.70
CA GLU A 388 8.31 -11.30 32.58
C GLU A 388 7.86 -11.72 31.17
N ASN A 389 8.77 -12.06 30.26
CA ASN A 389 8.40 -12.48 28.92
C ASN A 389 7.65 -13.83 28.94
N GLY A 390 6.39 -13.83 28.53
CA GLY A 390 5.51 -14.99 28.63
C GLY A 390 5.89 -16.13 27.70
N GLU A 391 6.44 -15.86 26.51
CA GLU A 391 6.90 -16.93 25.62
C GLU A 391 8.17 -17.64 26.15
N ALA A 392 9.10 -16.88 26.72
CA ALA A 392 10.27 -17.45 27.39
C ALA A 392 9.87 -18.24 28.65
N LEU A 393 8.95 -17.72 29.45
CA LEU A 393 8.39 -18.40 30.61
C LEU A 393 7.63 -19.68 30.23
N PHE A 394 6.95 -19.69 29.09
CA PHE A 394 6.34 -20.90 28.53
C PHE A 394 7.39 -21.93 28.09
N LEU A 395 8.45 -21.48 27.41
CA LEU A 395 9.58 -22.34 27.03
C LEU A 395 10.27 -22.95 28.27
N ASP A 396 10.46 -22.18 29.34
CA ASP A 396 10.98 -22.66 30.64
C ASP A 396 10.11 -23.78 31.22
N ALA A 397 8.79 -23.59 31.29
CA ALA A 397 7.88 -24.63 31.77
C ALA A 397 7.92 -25.91 30.92
N ARG A 398 8.02 -25.77 29.59
CA ARG A 398 8.14 -26.91 28.67
C ARG A 398 9.47 -27.63 28.79
N LEU A 399 10.57 -26.90 29.00
CA LEU A 399 11.87 -27.49 29.25
C LEU A 399 11.87 -28.30 30.55
N VAL A 400 11.35 -27.75 31.66
CA VAL A 400 11.25 -28.45 32.94
C VAL A 400 10.48 -29.76 32.78
N TRP A 401 9.30 -29.70 32.16
CA TRP A 401 8.50 -30.89 31.88
C TRP A 401 9.29 -31.95 31.10
N ILE A 402 9.86 -31.59 29.95
CA ILE A 402 10.54 -32.55 29.07
C ILE A 402 11.78 -33.14 29.73
N ARG A 403 12.54 -32.33 30.48
CA ARG A 403 13.80 -32.73 31.11
C ARG A 403 13.57 -33.66 32.30
N SER A 404 12.58 -33.39 33.14
CA SER A 404 12.30 -34.26 34.29
C SER A 404 11.45 -35.47 33.93
N GLY A 405 10.70 -35.39 32.83
CA GLY A 405 9.71 -36.40 32.47
C GLY A 405 8.48 -36.39 33.39
N SER A 406 8.36 -35.42 34.31
CA SER A 406 7.19 -35.25 35.18
C SER A 406 6.27 -34.17 34.64
N VAL A 407 5.02 -34.57 34.41
CA VAL A 407 3.94 -33.68 34.01
C VAL A 407 3.63 -32.68 35.13
N GLU A 408 3.68 -33.13 36.38
CA GLU A 408 3.40 -32.34 37.58
C GLU A 408 4.41 -31.20 37.77
N GLU A 409 5.70 -31.46 37.53
CA GLU A 409 6.73 -30.42 37.59
C GLU A 409 6.55 -29.36 36.49
N GLY A 410 6.21 -29.80 35.28
CA GLY A 410 5.86 -28.91 34.17
C GLY A 410 4.65 -28.04 34.48
N TRP A 411 3.59 -28.65 35.01
CA TRP A 411 2.36 -27.97 35.45
C TRP A 411 2.64 -26.94 36.55
N LYS A 412 3.39 -27.35 37.59
CA LYS A 412 3.79 -26.46 38.68
C LYS A 412 4.58 -25.27 38.15
N ARG A 413 5.57 -25.51 37.28
CA ARG A 413 6.37 -24.44 36.71
C ARG A 413 5.54 -23.49 35.83
N ALA A 414 4.65 -24.01 35.00
CA ALA A 414 3.75 -23.17 34.19
C ALA A 414 2.84 -22.29 35.07
N THR A 415 2.34 -22.84 36.17
CA THR A 415 1.50 -22.12 37.14
C THR A 415 2.28 -21.02 37.87
N GLU A 416 3.50 -21.31 38.32
CA GLU A 416 4.40 -20.31 38.89
C GLU A 416 4.70 -19.19 37.89
N ASN A 417 4.94 -19.54 36.63
CA ASN A 417 5.28 -18.60 35.58
C ASN A 417 4.10 -17.69 35.18
N LEU A 418 2.84 -18.14 35.30
CA LEU A 418 1.67 -17.27 35.16
C LEU A 418 1.63 -16.11 36.17
N SER A 419 2.25 -16.26 37.33
CA SER A 419 2.33 -15.16 38.32
C SER A 419 3.37 -14.10 37.96
N LYS A 420 4.30 -14.41 37.04
CA LYS A 420 5.43 -13.56 36.65
C LYS A 420 5.21 -12.85 35.31
N VAL A 421 4.43 -13.46 34.43
CA VAL A 421 4.24 -12.96 33.06
C VAL A 421 3.68 -11.54 33.05
N ASN A 422 4.19 -10.73 32.13
CA ASN A 422 3.71 -9.37 31.92
C ASN A 422 2.23 -9.39 31.52
N ARG A 423 1.41 -8.53 32.13
CA ARG A 423 -0.04 -8.54 31.93
C ARG A 423 -0.46 -8.17 30.51
N ALA A 424 0.35 -7.41 29.79
CA ALA A 424 0.12 -7.09 28.39
C ALA A 424 0.53 -8.24 27.43
N ASP A 425 1.28 -9.24 27.89
CA ASP A 425 1.67 -10.42 27.09
C ASP A 425 0.54 -11.45 27.04
N THR A 426 -0.57 -11.07 26.40
CA THR A 426 -1.77 -11.89 26.25
C THR A 426 -1.50 -13.22 25.54
N SER A 427 -0.59 -13.24 24.55
CA SER A 427 -0.17 -14.47 23.87
C SER A 427 0.63 -15.40 24.79
N GLY A 428 1.56 -14.86 25.58
CA GLY A 428 2.34 -15.61 26.56
C GLY A 428 1.47 -16.19 27.68
N ILE A 429 0.52 -15.40 28.20
CA ILE A 429 -0.51 -15.86 29.14
C ILE A 429 -1.31 -17.03 28.53
N GLY A 430 -1.75 -16.87 27.27
CA GLY A 430 -2.46 -17.91 26.54
C GLY A 430 -1.67 -19.22 26.43
N LYS A 431 -0.38 -19.13 26.04
CA LYS A 431 0.52 -20.30 25.93
C LYS A 431 0.73 -21.01 27.27
N LEU A 432 0.87 -20.26 28.37
CA LEU A 432 1.04 -20.82 29.71
C LEU A 432 -0.24 -21.54 30.19
N HIS A 433 -1.42 -20.93 30.02
CA HIS A 433 -2.69 -21.59 30.32
C HIS A 433 -2.90 -22.85 29.47
N ASN A 434 -2.50 -22.81 28.21
CA ASN A 434 -2.53 -24.00 27.35
C ASN A 434 -1.57 -25.09 27.85
N CYS A 435 -0.36 -24.72 28.29
CA CYS A 435 0.59 -25.66 28.87
C CYS A 435 0.02 -26.36 30.12
N ILE A 436 -0.67 -25.61 30.98
CA ILE A 436 -1.36 -26.14 32.16
C ILE A 436 -2.48 -27.09 31.74
N GLY A 437 -3.30 -26.70 30.74
CA GLY A 437 -4.36 -27.53 30.20
C GLY A 437 -3.85 -28.88 29.66
N CYS A 438 -2.76 -28.86 28.89
CA CYS A 438 -2.13 -30.08 28.39
C CYS A 438 -1.57 -30.96 29.52
N ALA A 439 -1.00 -30.35 30.57
CA ALA A 439 -0.51 -31.13 31.71
C ALA A 439 -1.65 -31.79 32.49
N LEU A 440 -2.75 -31.08 32.69
CA LEU A 440 -3.95 -31.62 33.34
C LEU A 440 -4.61 -32.73 32.52
N ASP A 441 -4.57 -32.64 31.19
CA ASP A 441 -5.01 -33.71 30.30
C ASP A 441 -4.21 -35.00 30.51
N GLU A 442 -2.88 -34.91 30.53
CA GLU A 442 -1.99 -36.06 30.75
C GLU A 442 -2.18 -36.70 32.15
N ILE A 443 -2.58 -35.91 33.15
CA ILE A 443 -2.95 -36.40 34.49
C ILE A 443 -4.37 -37.01 34.52
N GLY A 444 -5.20 -36.77 33.49
CA GLY A 444 -6.59 -37.22 33.40
C GLY A 444 -7.61 -36.30 34.07
N ARG A 445 -7.23 -35.06 34.42
CA ARG A 445 -8.10 -34.04 35.05
C ARG A 445 -8.80 -33.18 33.99
N PHE A 446 -9.60 -33.84 33.13
CA PHE A 446 -10.15 -33.23 31.92
C PHE A 446 -11.01 -31.97 32.17
N SER A 447 -11.80 -31.93 33.25
CA SER A 447 -12.63 -30.75 33.57
C SER A 447 -11.79 -29.49 33.85
N GLU A 448 -10.67 -29.65 34.56
CA GLU A 448 -9.76 -28.55 34.87
C GLU A 448 -8.89 -28.17 33.66
N ALA A 449 -8.55 -29.16 32.83
CA ALA A 449 -7.92 -28.92 31.55
C ALA A 449 -8.81 -28.04 30.65
N ILE A 450 -10.11 -28.32 30.56
CA ILE A 450 -11.06 -27.51 29.78
C ILE A 450 -11.08 -26.06 30.25
N GLU A 451 -11.08 -25.84 31.57
CA GLU A 451 -11.09 -24.50 32.15
C GLU A 451 -9.79 -23.75 31.86
N SER A 452 -8.64 -24.41 32.00
CA SER A 452 -7.35 -23.81 31.65
C SER A 452 -7.26 -23.46 30.17
N LEU A 453 -7.76 -24.32 29.29
CA LEU A 453 -7.80 -24.08 27.84
C LEU A 453 -8.81 -23.00 27.45
N ARG A 454 -9.89 -22.80 28.22
CA ARG A 454 -10.80 -21.66 28.06
C ARG A 454 -10.08 -20.35 28.35
N LEU A 455 -9.32 -20.29 29.45
CA LEU A 455 -8.51 -19.12 29.80
C LEU A 455 -7.43 -18.83 28.74
N ALA A 456 -6.84 -19.86 28.15
CA ALA A 456 -5.91 -19.71 27.04
C ALA A 456 -6.57 -19.02 25.82
N GLU A 457 -7.75 -19.50 25.44
CA GLU A 457 -8.56 -18.99 24.33
C GLU A 457 -9.06 -17.56 24.56
N GLU A 458 -9.39 -17.21 25.81
CA GLU A 458 -9.81 -15.84 26.18
C GLU A 458 -8.64 -14.86 26.14
N SER A 459 -7.44 -15.32 26.49
CA SER A 459 -6.23 -14.50 26.48
C SER A 459 -5.74 -14.23 25.06
N ASP A 460 -5.68 -15.26 24.21
CA ASP A 460 -5.30 -15.11 22.80
C ASP A 460 -6.30 -15.82 21.87
N PRO A 461 -7.37 -15.12 21.45
CA PRO A 461 -8.46 -15.68 20.66
C PRO A 461 -8.09 -16.05 19.23
N LYS A 462 -6.89 -15.68 18.75
CA LYS A 462 -6.45 -15.89 17.37
C LYS A 462 -5.80 -17.26 17.18
N GLU A 463 -5.36 -17.89 18.26
CA GLU A 463 -4.65 -19.16 18.19
C GLU A 463 -5.62 -20.34 18.07
N SER A 464 -5.42 -21.14 17.02
CA SER A 464 -6.31 -22.23 16.65
C SER A 464 -6.13 -23.49 17.51
N ILE A 465 -4.97 -23.62 18.18
CA ILE A 465 -4.67 -24.82 18.99
C ILE A 465 -5.53 -24.88 20.26
N TYR A 466 -5.90 -23.75 20.86
CA TYR A 466 -6.69 -23.74 22.09
C TYR A 466 -8.08 -24.38 21.92
N PRO A 467 -8.90 -23.98 20.93
CA PRO A 467 -10.16 -24.68 20.66
C PRO A 467 -9.94 -26.13 20.16
N ALA A 468 -8.78 -26.48 19.59
CA ALA A 468 -8.48 -27.88 19.24
C ALA A 468 -8.34 -28.75 20.50
N ASN A 469 -7.52 -28.29 21.45
CA ASN A 469 -7.29 -28.98 22.71
C ASN A 469 -8.58 -29.09 23.53
N ARG A 470 -9.43 -28.04 23.54
CA ARG A 470 -10.76 -28.12 24.17
C ARG A 470 -11.64 -29.19 23.52
N ALA A 471 -11.63 -29.28 22.20
CA ALA A 471 -12.39 -30.30 21.48
C ALA A 471 -11.95 -31.72 21.87
N GLU A 472 -10.64 -31.93 22.00
CA GLU A 472 -10.09 -33.20 22.47
C GLU A 472 -10.53 -33.52 23.90
N MET A 473 -10.57 -32.54 24.81
CA MET A 473 -11.01 -32.78 26.19
C MET A 473 -12.48 -33.20 26.25
N PHE A 474 -13.36 -32.50 25.54
CA PHE A 474 -14.77 -32.88 25.44
C PHE A 474 -14.95 -34.25 24.80
N TRP A 475 -14.10 -34.60 23.83
CA TRP A 475 -14.10 -35.92 23.21
C TRP A 475 -13.72 -37.02 24.20
N LYS A 476 -12.66 -36.82 25.00
CA LYS A 476 -12.26 -37.76 26.08
C LYS A 476 -13.34 -37.92 27.15
N LEU A 477 -14.13 -36.88 27.42
CA LEU A 477 -15.30 -36.91 28.33
C LEU A 477 -16.57 -37.52 27.72
N GLY A 478 -16.56 -37.87 26.42
CA GLY A 478 -17.76 -38.38 25.72
C GLY A 478 -18.81 -37.32 25.37
N ASP A 479 -18.52 -36.02 25.56
CA ASP A 479 -19.39 -34.94 25.10
C ASP A 479 -19.13 -34.66 23.61
N GLU A 480 -19.67 -35.52 22.76
CA GLU A 480 -19.53 -35.42 21.31
C GLU A 480 -20.05 -34.08 20.75
N LYS A 481 -21.07 -33.49 21.40
CA LYS A 481 -21.69 -32.24 20.94
C LYS A 481 -20.71 -31.07 21.09
N SER A 482 -20.12 -30.93 22.27
CA SER A 482 -19.13 -29.88 22.55
C SER A 482 -17.83 -30.15 21.79
N ALA A 483 -17.36 -31.40 21.74
CA ALA A 483 -16.19 -31.79 20.95
C ALA A 483 -16.33 -31.35 19.49
N SER A 484 -17.46 -31.67 18.86
CA SER A 484 -17.77 -31.29 17.48
C SER A 484 -17.86 -29.78 17.28
N LEU A 485 -18.38 -29.04 18.27
CA LEU A 485 -18.46 -27.57 18.23
C LEU A 485 -17.07 -26.93 18.20
N TYR A 486 -16.21 -27.30 19.13
CA TYR A 486 -14.87 -26.74 19.25
C TYR A 486 -13.94 -27.20 18.13
N ALA A 487 -14.06 -28.45 17.67
CA ALA A 487 -13.33 -28.93 16.50
C ALA A 487 -13.67 -28.11 15.24
N ARG A 488 -14.96 -27.77 15.03
CA ARG A 488 -15.36 -26.87 13.93
C ARG A 488 -14.80 -25.47 14.08
N LYS A 489 -14.77 -24.93 15.31
CA LYS A 489 -14.20 -23.61 15.58
C LYS A 489 -12.71 -23.60 15.22
N SER A 490 -11.95 -24.57 15.71
CA SER A 490 -10.52 -24.72 15.43
C SER A 490 -10.23 -24.91 13.93
N LYS A 491 -11.00 -25.75 13.23
CA LYS A 491 -10.87 -25.95 11.78
C LYS A 491 -11.10 -24.67 10.97
N LYS A 492 -12.10 -23.86 11.34
CA LYS A 492 -12.34 -22.55 10.70
C LYS A 492 -11.20 -21.56 10.92
N MET A 493 -10.42 -21.75 11.98
CA MET A 493 -9.21 -20.96 12.27
C MET A 493 -7.96 -21.52 11.56
N GLY A 494 -8.11 -22.56 10.73
CA GLY A 494 -7.02 -23.13 9.93
C GLY A 494 -6.28 -24.31 10.56
N ASN A 495 -6.73 -24.82 11.71
CA ASN A 495 -6.12 -25.99 12.34
C ASN A 495 -6.31 -27.26 11.49
N LYS A 496 -5.25 -28.08 11.40
CA LYS A 496 -5.20 -29.33 10.60
C LYS A 496 -4.83 -30.55 11.43
N SER A 497 -4.99 -30.51 12.75
CA SER A 497 -4.62 -31.63 13.61
C SER A 497 -5.50 -32.86 13.35
N GLU A 498 -4.90 -34.05 13.45
CA GLU A 498 -5.58 -35.32 13.20
C GLU A 498 -6.76 -35.53 14.15
N ILE A 499 -6.64 -35.10 15.40
CA ILE A 499 -7.72 -35.21 16.39
C ILE A 499 -8.94 -34.38 16.00
N VAL A 500 -8.75 -33.15 15.51
CA VAL A 500 -9.85 -32.29 15.01
C VAL A 500 -10.57 -32.98 13.84
N GLU A 501 -9.83 -33.50 12.87
CA GLU A 501 -10.43 -34.22 11.73
C GLU A 501 -11.15 -35.50 12.17
N THR A 502 -10.59 -36.24 13.13
CA THR A 502 -11.19 -37.45 13.69
C THR A 502 -12.51 -37.15 14.39
N ILE A 503 -12.54 -36.14 15.26
CA ILE A 503 -13.76 -35.71 15.95
C ILE A 503 -14.81 -35.29 14.93
N LEU A 504 -14.45 -34.47 13.93
CA LEU A 504 -15.39 -34.01 12.91
C LEU A 504 -15.95 -35.16 12.08
N LYS A 505 -15.13 -36.14 11.72
CA LYS A 505 -15.56 -37.33 10.98
C LYS A 505 -16.52 -38.21 11.80
N LYS A 506 -16.19 -38.47 13.07
CA LYS A 506 -17.01 -39.32 13.94
C LYS A 506 -18.32 -38.65 14.36
N THR A 507 -18.32 -37.33 14.49
CA THR A 507 -19.51 -36.53 14.88
C THR A 507 -20.27 -35.96 13.67
N ALA A 508 -19.88 -36.34 12.44
CA ALA A 508 -20.52 -35.85 11.24
C ALA A 508 -21.97 -36.33 11.15
N LYS A 509 -22.91 -35.39 10.98
CA LYS A 509 -24.31 -35.73 10.74
C LYS A 509 -24.45 -36.43 9.38
N PRO A 510 -25.37 -37.41 9.21
CA PRO A 510 -25.59 -38.08 7.93
C PRO A 510 -25.84 -37.11 6.76
N SER A 511 -26.55 -36.01 7.01
CA SER A 511 -26.76 -34.96 6.02
C SER A 511 -25.46 -34.29 5.59
N GLN A 512 -24.53 -34.06 6.52
CA GLN A 512 -23.23 -33.45 6.22
C GLN A 512 -22.36 -34.39 5.38
N ILE A 513 -22.32 -35.68 5.73
CA ILE A 513 -21.62 -36.70 4.95
C ILE A 513 -22.16 -36.74 3.51
N ARG A 514 -23.49 -36.73 3.35
CA ARG A 514 -24.14 -36.67 2.04
C ARG A 514 -23.72 -35.43 1.24
N TRP A 515 -23.74 -34.25 1.84
CA TRP A 515 -23.38 -33.01 1.15
C TRP A 515 -21.89 -32.92 0.82
N GLU A 516 -20.99 -33.39 1.68
CA GLU A 516 -19.56 -33.46 1.39
C GLU A 516 -19.25 -34.43 0.24
N SER A 517 -19.94 -35.57 0.17
CA SER A 517 -19.86 -36.51 -0.95
C SER A 517 -20.32 -35.85 -2.27
N LEU A 518 -21.47 -35.18 -2.24
CA LEU A 518 -22.02 -34.48 -3.41
C LEU A 518 -21.08 -33.36 -3.89
N LEU A 519 -20.45 -32.61 -2.98
CA LEU A 519 -19.51 -31.53 -3.35
C LEU A 519 -18.21 -32.08 -3.97
N LYS A 520 -17.67 -33.21 -3.48
CA LYS A 520 -16.51 -33.85 -4.09
C LYS A 520 -16.81 -34.40 -5.48
N GLU A 521 -17.99 -34.97 -5.67
CA GLU A 521 -18.43 -35.43 -6.98
C GLU A 521 -18.61 -34.26 -7.95
N TRP A 522 -19.16 -33.14 -7.46
CA TRP A 522 -19.25 -31.91 -8.22
C TRP A 522 -17.88 -31.41 -8.69
N GLU A 523 -16.90 -31.29 -7.79
CA GLU A 523 -15.53 -30.86 -8.14
C GLU A 523 -14.90 -31.77 -9.21
N LYS A 524 -15.12 -33.09 -9.12
CA LYS A 524 -14.61 -34.05 -10.10
C LYS A 524 -15.35 -34.02 -11.44
N SER A 525 -16.61 -33.59 -11.44
CA SER A 525 -17.47 -33.63 -12.63
C SER A 525 -17.15 -32.54 -13.66
N GLY A 526 -16.54 -31.43 -13.23
CA GLY A 526 -16.34 -30.24 -14.07
C GLY A 526 -17.62 -29.49 -14.46
N LEU A 527 -18.79 -29.91 -13.94
CA LEU A 527 -20.08 -29.29 -14.22
C LEU A 527 -20.25 -27.95 -13.51
N SER A 528 -20.98 -27.01 -14.12
CA SER A 528 -21.40 -25.79 -13.41
C SER A 528 -22.36 -26.13 -12.27
N ASP A 529 -22.46 -25.26 -11.26
CA ASP A 529 -23.40 -25.40 -10.14
C ASP A 529 -24.83 -25.72 -10.61
N LYS A 530 -25.26 -25.08 -11.70
CA LYS A 530 -26.60 -25.22 -12.27
C LYS A 530 -26.81 -26.62 -12.86
N GLU A 531 -25.84 -27.10 -13.61
CA GLU A 531 -25.89 -28.42 -14.28
C GLU A 531 -25.81 -29.54 -13.24
N PHE A 532 -24.90 -29.44 -12.29
CA PHE A 532 -24.76 -30.44 -11.23
C PHE A 532 -26.01 -30.52 -10.34
N CYS A 533 -26.57 -29.37 -9.92
CA CYS A 533 -27.80 -29.36 -9.14
C CYS A 533 -28.99 -29.94 -9.91
N ALA A 534 -29.08 -29.71 -11.22
CA ALA A 534 -30.13 -30.29 -12.05
C ALA A 534 -29.97 -31.81 -12.20
N ARG A 535 -28.73 -32.29 -12.42
CA ARG A 535 -28.40 -33.71 -12.54
C ARG A 535 -28.73 -34.50 -11.27
N GLU A 536 -28.31 -33.98 -10.12
CA GLU A 536 -28.47 -34.64 -8.81
C GLU A 536 -29.82 -34.32 -8.13
N ASN A 537 -30.72 -33.59 -8.81
CA ASN A 537 -31.99 -33.12 -8.27
C ASN A 537 -31.85 -32.40 -6.92
N LEU A 538 -30.91 -31.46 -6.84
CA LEU A 538 -30.57 -30.71 -5.62
C LEU A 538 -31.14 -29.29 -5.66
N SER A 539 -31.56 -28.81 -4.48
CA SER A 539 -31.87 -27.39 -4.29
C SER A 539 -30.61 -26.55 -4.45
N LYS A 540 -30.62 -25.61 -5.41
CA LYS A 540 -29.52 -24.65 -5.63
C LYS A 540 -29.18 -23.85 -4.37
N LYS A 541 -30.19 -23.50 -3.57
CA LYS A 541 -29.99 -22.78 -2.29
C LYS A 541 -29.24 -23.66 -1.28
N ALA A 542 -29.61 -24.93 -1.16
CA ALA A 542 -28.94 -25.87 -0.26
C ALA A 542 -27.51 -26.15 -0.74
N PHE A 543 -27.31 -26.37 -2.04
CA PHE A 543 -25.98 -26.57 -2.62
C PHE A 543 -25.07 -25.36 -2.39
N ALA A 544 -25.54 -24.13 -2.67
CA ALA A 544 -24.77 -22.92 -2.43
C ALA A 544 -24.48 -22.65 -0.95
N HIS A 545 -25.37 -23.08 -0.04
CA HIS A 545 -25.13 -23.02 1.40
C HIS A 545 -24.01 -23.99 1.81
N TRP A 546 -24.10 -25.26 1.41
CA TRP A 546 -23.11 -26.28 1.76
C TRP A 546 -21.75 -26.02 1.10
N ARG A 547 -21.72 -25.58 -0.16
CA ARG A 547 -20.47 -25.21 -0.83
C ARG A 547 -19.73 -24.09 -0.09
N ARG A 548 -20.44 -23.02 0.29
CA ARG A 548 -19.85 -21.93 1.09
C ARG A 548 -19.37 -22.38 2.46
N LYS A 549 -19.97 -23.42 3.03
CA LYS A 549 -19.59 -23.97 4.34
C LYS A 549 -18.36 -24.87 4.25
N THR A 550 -18.12 -25.51 3.11
CA THR A 550 -17.02 -26.47 2.90
C THR A 550 -15.75 -25.81 2.35
N PHE A 551 -15.86 -24.78 1.50
CA PHE A 551 -14.72 -24.16 0.80
C PHE A 551 -14.38 -22.74 1.28
N ARG A 552 -14.76 -22.36 2.51
CA ARG A 552 -14.39 -21.07 3.12
C ARG A 552 -13.32 -21.24 4.18
#